data_AF-A0A453DR13-F1
#
_entry.id   AF-A0A453DR13-F1
#
_cell.length_a   1.000
_cell.length_b   1.000
_cell.length_c   1.000
_cell.angle_alpha   90.00
_cell.angle_beta   90.00
_cell.angle_gamma   90.00
#
_symmetry.space_group_name_H-M   'P 1'
#
loop_
_entity.id
_entity.type
_entity.pdbx_description
1 polymer ?
#
loop_
_entity_poly.entity_id
_entity_poly.type
_entity_poly.pdbx_seq_one_letter_code
_entity_poly.pdbx_strand_id
1 'polypeptide(L)'
;SASPPRSFDFLVKRLPGTPSARLCDLQPGDLVPVGGSVVGRGFEVTRIADARDVLVFATGSGISPIRSLIESGFGENEKIDVSLFYGVRNLQRMAYQVYVSLKLHFRSTTFFM
;
A
#
# COMPACT_ATOMS: atom_id res chain seq x y z
N SER A 1 -24.10 5.33 16.82
CA SER A 1 -22.92 5.66 16.02
C SER A 1 -22.79 4.62 14.93
N ALA A 2 -22.97 4.98 13.65
CA ALA A 2 -22.80 4.02 12.56
C ALA A 2 -21.31 3.71 12.39
N SER A 3 -20.94 2.44 12.35
CA SER A 3 -19.58 2.05 11.96
C SER A 3 -19.34 2.50 10.52
N PRO A 4 -18.14 3.00 10.17
CA PRO A 4 -17.84 3.33 8.79
C PRO A 4 -18.03 2.09 7.90
N PRO A 5 -18.53 2.24 6.67
CA PRO A 5 -18.71 1.12 5.76
C PRO A 5 -17.36 0.41 5.55
N ARG A 6 -17.39 -0.93 5.61
CA ARG A 6 -16.21 -1.74 5.30
C ARG A 6 -15.99 -1.70 3.80
N SER A 7 -15.03 -0.90 3.34
CA SER A 7 -14.62 -0.84 1.94
C SER A 7 -13.29 -1.57 1.72
N PHE A 8 -13.07 -2.02 0.50
CA PHE A 8 -11.76 -2.48 0.02
C PHE A 8 -11.21 -1.43 -0.94
N ASP A 9 -9.98 -0.97 -0.68
CA ASP A 9 -9.28 -0.03 -1.54
C ASP A 9 -8.24 -0.77 -2.40
N PHE A 10 -8.25 -0.51 -3.71
CA PHE A 10 -7.26 -1.06 -4.64
C PHE A 10 -6.57 0.05 -5.41
N LEU A 11 -5.23 0.04 -5.43
CA LEU A 11 -4.45 0.90 -6.33
C LEU A 11 -4.18 0.17 -7.65
N VAL A 12 -4.93 0.53 -8.70
CA VAL A 12 -4.85 -0.13 -10.01
C VAL A 12 -4.10 0.74 -11.00
N LYS A 13 -3.08 0.17 -11.67
CA LYS A 13 -2.41 0.81 -12.80
C LYS A 13 -3.08 0.36 -14.09
N ARG A 14 -3.56 1.31 -14.90
CA ARG A 14 -4.11 1.03 -16.23
C ARG A 14 -3.06 0.40 -17.13
N LEU A 15 -3.40 -0.78 -17.67
CA LEU A 15 -2.68 -1.44 -18.76
C LEU A 15 -3.70 -1.78 -19.88
N PRO A 16 -3.59 -1.16 -21.07
CA PRO A 16 -4.50 -1.41 -22.19
C PRO A 16 -4.62 -2.91 -22.53
N GLY A 17 -5.82 -3.35 -22.90
CA GLY A 17 -6.10 -4.74 -23.24
C GLY A 17 -6.21 -5.72 -22.06
N THR A 18 -6.14 -5.24 -20.82
CA THR A 18 -6.22 -6.08 -19.61
C THR A 18 -7.41 -5.70 -18.72
N PRO A 19 -7.82 -6.55 -17.75
CA PRO A 19 -8.87 -6.22 -16.79
C PRO A 19 -8.61 -4.92 -16.01
N SER A 20 -7.34 -4.53 -15.81
CA SER A 20 -6.98 -3.28 -15.13
C SER A 20 -7.53 -2.03 -15.81
N ALA A 21 -7.66 -2.03 -17.15
CA ALA A 21 -8.23 -0.90 -17.88
C ALA A 21 -9.72 -0.74 -17.53
N ARG A 22 -10.47 -1.85 -17.53
CA ARG A 22 -11.89 -1.86 -17.14
C ARG A 22 -12.09 -1.43 -15.70
N LEU A 23 -11.23 -1.89 -14.78
CA LEU A 23 -11.26 -1.46 -13.38
C LEU A 23 -11.07 0.06 -13.22
N CYS A 24 -10.23 0.68 -14.08
CA CYS A 24 -10.03 2.12 -14.08
C CYS A 24 -11.17 2.91 -14.77
N ASP A 25 -12.12 2.25 -15.42
CA ASP A 25 -13.28 2.88 -16.08
C ASP A 25 -14.57 2.77 -15.23
N LEU A 26 -14.53 2.03 -14.11
CA LEU A 26 -15.65 1.82 -13.20
C LEU A 26 -16.20 3.15 -12.66
N GLN A 27 -17.53 3.20 -12.54
CA GLN A 27 -18.28 4.30 -11.95
C GLN A 27 -18.92 3.87 -10.62
N PRO A 28 -19.24 4.82 -9.72
CA PRO A 28 -20.00 4.52 -8.52
C PRO A 28 -21.31 3.79 -8.85
N GLY A 29 -21.55 2.64 -8.19
CA GLY A 29 -22.71 1.79 -8.44
C GLY A 29 -22.43 0.59 -9.35
N ASP A 30 -21.30 0.57 -10.07
CA ASP A 30 -20.91 -0.59 -10.86
C ASP A 30 -20.60 -1.80 -9.97
N LEU A 31 -21.00 -2.98 -10.46
CA LEU A 31 -20.73 -4.24 -9.78
C LEU A 31 -19.39 -4.83 -10.23
N VAL A 32 -18.55 -5.19 -9.25
CA VAL A 32 -17.26 -5.83 -9.48
C VAL A 32 -17.31 -7.23 -8.88
N PRO A 33 -17.15 -8.30 -9.68
CA PRO A 33 -16.99 -9.64 -9.15
C PRO A 33 -15.71 -9.74 -8.31
N VAL A 34 -15.84 -10.10 -7.04
CA VAL A 34 -14.72 -10.33 -6.13
C VAL A 34 -14.62 -11.83 -5.85
N GLY A 35 -13.39 -12.36 -5.82
CA GLY A 35 -13.17 -13.75 -5.45
C GLY A 35 -13.68 -14.06 -4.03
N GLY A 36 -14.16 -15.28 -3.79
CA GLY A 36 -14.79 -15.67 -2.53
C GLY A 36 -13.85 -15.75 -1.32
N SER A 37 -12.53 -15.65 -1.51
CA SER A 37 -11.54 -15.65 -0.45
C SER A 37 -10.36 -14.73 -0.76
N VAL A 38 -9.73 -14.19 0.28
CA VAL A 38 -8.43 -13.52 0.16
C VAL A 38 -7.39 -14.54 -0.29
N VAL A 39 -6.51 -14.14 -1.22
CA VAL A 39 -5.44 -14.98 -1.77
C VAL A 39 -4.09 -14.45 -1.29
N GLY A 40 -3.21 -15.36 -0.86
CA GLY A 40 -1.88 -15.04 -0.33
C GLY A 40 -1.84 -14.95 1.20
N ARG A 41 -0.63 -15.08 1.78
CA ARG A 41 -0.39 -15.04 3.24
C ARG A 41 -0.05 -13.64 3.78
N GLY A 42 0.05 -12.64 2.91
CA GLY A 42 0.55 -11.31 3.28
C GLY A 42 2.03 -11.32 3.66
N PHE A 43 2.45 -10.30 4.39
CA PHE A 43 3.81 -10.18 4.93
C PHE A 43 3.91 -10.88 6.29
N GLU A 44 4.90 -11.75 6.45
CA GLU A 44 5.17 -12.45 7.72
C GLU A 44 5.97 -11.55 8.68
N VAL A 45 5.34 -10.48 9.19
CA VAL A 45 5.99 -9.48 10.08
C VAL A 45 6.57 -10.08 11.36
N THR A 46 6.04 -11.21 11.81
CA THR A 46 6.55 -11.91 13.01
C THR A 46 7.98 -12.40 12.82
N ARG A 47 8.43 -12.67 11.59
CA ARG A 47 9.80 -13.10 11.30
C ARG A 47 10.83 -12.00 11.46
N ILE A 48 10.38 -10.75 11.52
CA ILE A 48 11.23 -9.55 11.65
C ILE A 48 10.95 -8.81 12.96
N ALA A 49 10.27 -9.44 13.91
CA ALA A 49 9.87 -8.80 15.18
C ALA A 49 11.06 -8.31 16.02
N ASP A 50 12.21 -8.98 15.90
CA ASP A 50 13.46 -8.65 16.61
C ASP A 50 14.43 -7.82 15.77
N ALA A 51 14.06 -7.47 14.53
CA ALA A 51 14.89 -6.63 13.68
C ALA A 51 14.94 -5.20 14.26
N ARG A 52 16.14 -4.62 14.31
CA ARG A 52 16.30 -3.20 14.67
C ARG A 52 15.96 -2.27 13.53
N ASP A 53 16.41 -2.63 12.32
CA ASP A 53 16.24 -1.83 11.11
C ASP A 53 15.48 -2.65 10.07
N VAL A 54 14.37 -2.11 9.55
CA VAL A 54 13.59 -2.72 8.47
C VAL A 54 13.54 -1.78 7.28
N LEU A 55 14.05 -2.26 6.16
CA LEU A 55 14.01 -1.52 4.90
C LEU A 55 12.86 -2.05 4.04
N VAL A 56 11.93 -1.18 3.72
CA VAL A 56 10.77 -1.50 2.88
C VAL A 56 10.98 -0.91 1.50
N PHE A 57 10.92 -1.74 0.47
CA PHE A 57 11.05 -1.31 -0.91
C PHE A 57 9.72 -1.47 -1.64
N ALA A 58 9.27 -0.40 -2.27
CA ALA A 58 8.06 -0.40 -3.10
C ALA A 58 8.31 0.35 -4.40
N THR A 59 7.66 -0.09 -5.48
CA THR A 59 7.69 0.63 -6.77
C THR A 59 6.31 0.73 -7.38
N GLY A 60 5.93 1.92 -7.86
CA GLY A 60 4.62 2.15 -8.47
C GLY A 60 3.46 1.64 -7.59
N SER A 61 2.56 0.84 -8.17
CA SER A 61 1.40 0.29 -7.43
C SER A 61 1.76 -0.71 -6.32
N GLY A 62 3.02 -1.17 -6.24
CA GLY A 62 3.54 -2.00 -5.15
C GLY A 62 3.50 -1.33 -3.78
N ILE A 63 3.25 -0.02 -3.71
CA ILE A 63 3.00 0.70 -2.44
C ILE A 63 1.67 0.29 -1.78
N SER A 64 0.70 -0.23 -2.54
CA SER A 64 -0.64 -0.56 -2.02
C SER A 64 -0.61 -1.57 -0.84
N PRO A 65 0.07 -2.72 -0.94
CA PRO A 65 0.17 -3.64 0.20
C PRO A 65 0.98 -3.06 1.37
N ILE A 66 1.93 -2.15 1.10
CA ILE A 66 2.68 -1.45 2.15
C ILE A 66 1.77 -0.48 2.91
N ARG A 67 0.91 0.28 2.21
CA ARG A 67 -0.13 1.12 2.83
C ARG A 67 -1.00 0.30 3.78
N SER A 68 -1.50 -0.85 3.33
CA SER A 68 -2.31 -1.75 4.17
C SER A 68 -1.54 -2.26 5.39
N LEU A 69 -0.24 -2.54 5.25
CA LEU A 69 0.62 -2.97 6.34
C LEU A 69 0.80 -1.87 7.40
N ILE A 70 1.07 -0.64 6.96
CA ILE A 70 1.15 0.54 7.85
C ILE A 70 -0.18 0.76 8.57
N GLU A 71 -1.30 0.66 7.85
CA GLU A 71 -2.65 0.81 8.43
C GLU A 71 -2.99 -0.25 9.48
N SER A 72 -2.31 -1.40 9.47
CA SER A 72 -2.42 -2.42 10.51
C SER A 72 -1.56 -2.17 11.75
N GLY A 73 -0.81 -1.05 11.81
CA GLY A 73 0.05 -0.68 12.94
C GLY A 73 1.51 -1.11 12.81
N PHE A 74 1.94 -1.55 11.63
CA PHE A 74 3.35 -1.88 11.40
C PHE A 74 4.23 -0.63 11.52
N GLY A 75 5.30 -0.71 12.31
CA GLY A 75 6.20 0.42 12.57
C GLY A 75 5.77 1.35 13.71
N GLU A 76 4.67 1.05 14.42
CA GLU A 76 4.28 1.77 15.65
C GLU A 76 5.13 1.37 16.87
N ASN A 77 5.87 0.26 16.79
CA ASN A 77 6.76 -0.20 17.85
C ASN A 77 8.09 0.58 17.81
N GLU A 78 8.34 1.39 18.84
CA GLU A 78 9.55 2.23 18.98
C GLU A 78 10.88 1.45 18.91
N LYS A 79 10.87 0.13 19.02
CA LYS A 79 12.06 -0.73 18.95
C LYS A 79 12.55 -1.01 17.52
N ILE A 80 11.70 -0.77 16.52
CA ILE A 80 11.99 -1.09 15.11
C ILE A 80 12.05 0.22 14.33
N ASP A 81 13.23 0.56 13.83
CA ASP A 81 13.43 1.64 12.88
C ASP A 81 13.05 1.14 11.49
N VAL A 82 12.06 1.78 10.86
CA VAL A 82 11.59 1.36 9.55
C VAL A 82 11.82 2.49 8.55
N SER A 83 12.39 2.15 7.39
CA SER A 83 12.68 3.08 6.30
C SER A 83 12.00 2.63 5.02
N LEU A 84 11.28 3.55 4.35
CA LEU A 84 10.63 3.27 3.07
C LEU A 84 11.41 3.86 1.90
N PHE A 85 11.69 2.99 0.95
CA PHE A 85 12.30 3.27 -0.33
C PHE A 85 11.22 3.12 -1.39
N TYR A 86 10.65 4.25 -1.84
CA TYR A 86 9.54 4.27 -2.80
C TYR A 86 9.98 4.82 -4.17
N GLY A 87 10.14 3.90 -5.11
CA GLY A 87 10.54 4.21 -6.49
C GLY A 87 9.36 4.52 -7.40
N VAL A 88 9.41 5.65 -8.10
CA VAL A 88 8.41 6.02 -9.12
C VAL A 88 9.06 6.64 -10.35
N ARG A 89 8.51 6.36 -11.54
CA ARG A 89 9.02 6.92 -12.80
C ARG A 89 8.87 8.43 -12.93
N ASN A 90 8.00 9.04 -12.13
CA ASN A 90 7.70 10.47 -12.08
C ASN A 90 6.97 10.73 -10.77
N LEU A 91 7.39 11.75 -10.01
CA LEU A 91 6.76 12.17 -8.77
C LEU A 91 5.26 12.48 -8.94
N GLN A 92 4.85 13.03 -10.09
CA GLN A 92 3.45 13.30 -10.44
C GLN A 92 2.59 12.02 -10.51
N ARG A 93 3.22 10.86 -10.71
CA ARG A 93 2.56 9.54 -10.75
C ARG A 93 2.66 8.79 -9.42
N MET A 94 3.15 9.46 -8.37
CA MET A 94 3.29 8.87 -7.05
C MET A 94 1.93 8.74 -6.38
N ALA A 95 1.46 7.51 -6.24
CA ALA A 95 0.29 7.24 -5.41
C ALA A 95 0.63 7.48 -3.93
N TYR A 96 -0.33 8.04 -3.19
CA TYR A 96 -0.26 8.21 -1.74
C TYR A 96 0.83 9.14 -1.20
N GLN A 97 1.37 10.07 -2.01
CA GLN A 97 2.46 10.95 -1.61
C GLN A 97 2.22 11.64 -0.25
N VAL A 98 1.06 12.29 -0.06
CA VAL A 98 0.70 12.96 1.20
C VAL A 98 0.49 11.97 2.36
N TYR A 99 -0.14 10.83 2.08
CA TYR A 99 -0.45 9.82 3.10
C TYR A 99 0.81 9.16 3.66
N VAL A 100 1.73 8.78 2.78
CA VAL A 100 3.06 8.27 3.10
C VAL A 100 3.79 9.31 3.95
N SER A 101 3.79 10.59 3.57
CA SER A 101 4.49 11.62 4.34
C SER A 101 3.88 11.93 5.72
N LEU A 102 2.57 11.76 5.92
CA LEU A 102 1.89 12.15 7.17
C LEU A 102 1.71 11.03 8.19
N LYS A 103 1.66 9.76 7.74
CA LYS A 103 1.33 8.62 8.62
C LYS A 103 2.49 7.68 8.87
N LEU A 104 3.62 7.90 8.20
CA LEU A 104 4.83 7.12 8.43
C LEU A 104 5.65 7.74 9.55
N HIS A 105 5.70 7.07 10.69
CA HIS A 105 6.80 7.21 11.65
C HIS A 105 8.10 6.56 11.11
N PHE A 106 8.32 6.58 9.79
CA PHE A 106 9.58 6.14 9.22
C PHE A 106 10.60 7.26 9.36
N ARG A 107 11.77 6.94 9.89
CA ARG A 107 12.84 7.94 10.06
C ARG A 107 13.33 8.51 8.73
N SER A 108 13.15 7.78 7.63
CA SER A 108 13.41 8.27 6.29
C SER A 108 12.46 7.66 5.28
N THR A 109 11.91 8.51 4.41
CA THR A 109 11.29 8.09 3.15
C THR A 109 12.17 8.61 2.02
N THR A 110 12.78 7.68 1.28
CA THR A 110 13.61 8.03 0.12
C THR A 110 12.85 7.75 -1.16
N PHE A 111 12.68 8.79 -1.98
CA PHE A 111 12.12 8.69 -3.31
C PHE A 111 13.24 8.60 -4.34
N PHE A 112 13.11 7.68 -5.28
CA PHE A 112 14.07 7.52 -6.38
C PHE A 112 13.32 7.30 -7.70
N MET A 113 13.97 7.69 -8.79
CA MET A 113 13.47 7.59 -10.16
C MET A 113 14.26 6.57 -10.96
#